data_AF-A0A942IYR4-F1
#
_entry.id   AF-A0A942IYR4-F1
#
_cell.length_a   1.000
_cell.length_b   1.000
_cell.length_c   1.000
_cell.angle_alpha   90.00
_cell.angle_beta   90.00
_cell.angle_gamma   90.00
#
_symmetry.space_group_name_H-M   'P 1'
#
loop_
_entity.id
_entity.type
_entity.pdbx_description
1 polymer ?
#
loop_
_entity_poly.entity_id
_entity_poly.type
_entity_poly.pdbx_seq_one_letter_code
_entity_poly.pdbx_strand_id
1 'polypeptide(L)'
;MEDKIIQRPGERILLWFLLAFSIFVLIQALRIPHLENLSSSGAFPIFIALILIGSSLRILWKNRSRYNALNLGEEVRLARPFALPGVVVGYAAILLLYIVLTSPLHFLPSSYLFLVGSFLFLKGATLKKSFPIAALTLAVIYVLFQTIFKVILW
;
A
#
# COMPACT_ATOMS: atom_id res chain seq x y z
N MET A 1 -18.86 34.56 -3.71
CA MET A 1 -17.94 34.31 -2.59
C MET A 1 -17.14 33.10 -2.98
N GLU A 2 -15.95 33.30 -3.57
CA GLU A 2 -15.05 32.19 -3.86
C GLU A 2 -14.75 31.44 -2.56
N ASP A 3 -15.26 30.22 -2.43
CA ASP A 3 -14.80 29.30 -1.41
C ASP A 3 -13.29 29.15 -1.58
N LYS A 4 -12.55 29.81 -0.69
CA LYS A 4 -11.10 29.69 -0.60
C LYS A 4 -10.86 28.29 -0.03
N ILE A 5 -10.89 27.27 -0.90
CA ILE A 5 -10.62 25.88 -0.54
C ILE A 5 -9.23 25.86 0.08
N ILE A 6 -9.21 25.80 1.41
CA ILE A 6 -7.99 25.77 2.22
C ILE A 6 -7.28 24.47 1.84
N GLN A 7 -6.02 24.59 1.39
CA GLN A 7 -5.19 23.43 1.04
C GLN A 7 -5.15 22.47 2.22
N ARG A 8 -5.43 21.17 1.97
CA ARG A 8 -5.32 20.17 3.03
C ARG A 8 -3.83 19.90 3.28
N PRO A 9 -3.38 19.91 4.55
CA PRO A 9 -1.98 19.67 4.87
C PRO A 9 -1.55 18.28 4.35
N GLY A 10 -0.46 18.22 3.58
CA GLY A 10 0.10 16.98 3.03
C GLY A 10 -0.38 16.61 1.63
N GLU A 11 -1.31 17.34 1.03
CA GLU A 11 -1.79 17.11 -0.34
C GLU A 11 -0.66 17.15 -1.37
N ARG A 12 0.24 18.14 -1.28
CA ARG A 12 1.39 18.27 -2.17
C ARG A 12 2.34 17.09 -2.05
N ILE A 13 2.65 16.69 -0.81
CA ILE A 13 3.56 15.56 -0.52
C ILE A 13 2.98 14.27 -1.08
N LEU A 14 1.68 14.03 -0.87
CA LEU A 14 0.98 12.87 -1.40
C LEU A 14 1.02 12.84 -2.93
N LEU A 15 0.78 13.97 -3.60
CA LEU A 15 0.84 14.06 -5.06
C LEU A 15 2.24 13.78 -5.61
N TRP A 16 3.29 14.30 -4.96
CA TRP A 16 4.68 13.98 -5.32
C TRP A 16 5.01 12.51 -5.11
N PHE A 17 4.58 11.93 -3.99
CA PHE A 17 4.72 10.51 -3.72
C PHE A 17 3.98 9.66 -4.76
N LEU A 18 2.73 10.00 -5.09
CA LEU A 18 1.92 9.30 -6.08
C LEU A 18 2.53 9.39 -7.48
N LEU A 19 3.07 10.55 -7.85
CA LEU A 19 3.79 10.74 -9.10
C LEU A 19 5.05 9.85 -9.15
N ALA A 20 5.89 9.88 -8.11
CA ALA A 20 7.08 9.05 -8.04
C ALA A 20 6.74 7.54 -8.08
N PHE A 21 5.72 7.12 -7.32
CA PHE A 21 5.26 5.74 -7.28
C PHE A 21 4.67 5.28 -8.61
N SER A 22 3.87 6.11 -9.28
CA SER A 22 3.31 5.79 -10.60
C SER A 22 4.40 5.68 -11.68
N ILE A 23 5.44 6.51 -11.64
CA ILE A 23 6.63 6.37 -12.51
C ILE A 23 7.35 5.05 -12.21
N PHE A 24 7.55 4.71 -10.94
CA PHE A 24 8.15 3.43 -10.55
C PHE A 24 7.34 2.24 -11.10
N VAL A 25 6.01 2.24 -10.94
CA VAL A 25 5.12 1.20 -11.48
C VAL A 25 5.23 1.12 -12.99
N LEU A 26 5.27 2.27 -13.70
CA LEU A 26 5.44 2.30 -15.15
C LEU A 26 6.75 1.63 -15.58
N ILE A 27 7.86 1.93 -14.89
CA ILE A 27 9.16 1.29 -15.14
C ILE A 27 9.08 -0.22 -14.95
N GLN A 28 8.44 -0.69 -13.87
CA GLN A 28 8.29 -2.13 -13.64
C GLN A 28 7.39 -2.80 -14.68
N ALA A 29 6.32 -2.13 -15.08
CA ALA A 29 5.38 -2.67 -16.06
C ALA A 29 6.00 -2.78 -17.46
N LEU A 30 6.85 -1.82 -17.84
CA LEU A 30 7.61 -1.85 -19.10
C LEU A 30 8.70 -2.93 -19.13
N ARG A 31 9.11 -3.46 -17.98
CA ARG A 31 10.07 -4.58 -17.88
C ARG A 31 9.42 -5.95 -18.05
N ILE A 32 8.08 -6.02 -18.08
CA ILE A 32 7.37 -7.29 -18.25
C ILE A 32 7.60 -7.77 -19.70
N PRO A 33 8.05 -9.01 -19.92
CA PRO A 33 8.20 -9.57 -21.27
C PRO A 33 6.83 -9.72 -22.00
N HIS A 34 6.84 -9.67 -23.34
CA HIS A 34 5.66 -9.90 -24.21
C HIS A 34 4.56 -8.81 -24.13
N LEU A 35 4.94 -7.53 -24.20
CA LEU A 35 4.02 -6.39 -24.20
C LEU A 35 3.30 -6.14 -25.55
N GLU A 36 3.52 -7.00 -26.54
CA GLU A 36 3.03 -6.82 -27.91
C GLU A 36 1.50 -6.86 -28.02
N ASN A 37 0.85 -7.51 -27.06
CA ASN A 37 -0.60 -7.59 -26.98
C ASN A 37 -1.18 -6.63 -25.93
N LEU A 38 -2.26 -5.94 -26.28
CA LEU A 38 -3.05 -5.10 -25.37
C LEU A 38 -3.66 -5.89 -24.19
N SER A 39 -3.72 -7.22 -24.29
CA SER A 39 -4.15 -8.14 -23.23
C SER A 39 -2.99 -8.73 -22.42
N SER A 40 -1.76 -8.22 -22.60
CA SER A 40 -0.61 -8.64 -21.82
C SER A 40 -0.76 -8.23 -20.35
N SER A 41 -0.09 -8.96 -19.46
CA SER A 41 -0.08 -8.69 -18.02
C SER A 41 0.47 -7.30 -17.67
N GLY A 42 1.25 -6.67 -18.55
CA GLY A 42 1.78 -5.32 -18.38
C GLY A 42 0.88 -4.19 -18.92
N ALA A 43 -0.06 -4.47 -19.81
CA ALA A 43 -0.89 -3.44 -20.45
C ALA A 43 -1.74 -2.65 -19.44
N PHE A 44 -2.37 -3.36 -18.49
CA PHE A 44 -3.21 -2.73 -17.46
C PHE A 44 -2.39 -1.85 -16.48
N PRO A 45 -1.27 -2.33 -15.88
CA PRO A 45 -0.39 -1.48 -15.08
C PRO A 45 0.12 -0.24 -15.83
N ILE A 46 0.50 -0.36 -17.11
CA ILE A 46 0.95 0.77 -17.94
C ILE A 46 -0.15 1.82 -18.07
N PHE A 47 -1.37 1.39 -18.42
CA PHE A 47 -2.51 2.29 -18.61
C PHE A 47 -2.83 3.10 -17.34
N ILE A 48 -2.93 2.41 -16.19
CA ILE A 48 -3.22 3.04 -14.91
C ILE A 48 -2.09 3.99 -14.49
N ALA A 49 -0.83 3.60 -14.70
CA ALA A 49 0.32 4.45 -14.38
C ALA A 49 0.29 5.75 -15.20
N LEU A 50 -0.01 5.68 -16.51
CA LEU A 50 -0.10 6.88 -17.36
C LEU A 50 -1.22 7.84 -16.91
N ILE A 51 -2.39 7.31 -16.55
CA ILE A 51 -3.50 8.12 -16.01
C ILE A 51 -3.09 8.82 -14.72
N LEU A 52 -2.44 8.08 -13.80
CA LEU A 52 -1.99 8.62 -12.52
C LEU A 52 -0.91 9.70 -12.71
N ILE A 53 0.06 9.48 -13.60
CA ILE A 53 1.09 10.47 -13.94
C ILE A 53 0.44 11.74 -14.50
N GLY A 54 -0.42 11.61 -15.50
CA GLY A 54 -1.09 12.74 -16.14
C GLY A 54 -1.97 13.52 -15.17
N SER A 55 -2.74 12.83 -14.34
CA SER A 55 -3.60 13.45 -13.32
C SER A 55 -2.79 14.17 -12.25
N SER A 56 -1.73 13.54 -11.74
CA SER A 56 -0.86 14.11 -10.70
C SER A 56 -0.14 15.35 -11.22
N LEU A 57 0.42 15.30 -12.43
CA LEU A 57 1.06 16.44 -13.09
C LEU A 57 0.06 17.59 -13.30
N ARG A 58 -1.15 17.30 -13.79
CA ARG A 58 -2.18 18.31 -14.02
C ARG A 58 -2.56 19.02 -12.71
N ILE A 59 -2.73 18.28 -11.62
CA ILE A 59 -3.09 18.83 -10.31
C ILE A 59 -1.92 19.67 -9.76
N LEU A 60 -0.69 19.14 -9.81
CA LEU A 60 0.52 19.86 -9.39
C LEU A 60 0.68 21.17 -10.18
N TRP A 61 0.47 21.15 -11.49
CA TRP A 61 0.58 22.32 -12.35
C TRP A 61 -0.51 23.35 -12.06
N LYS A 62 -1.77 22.93 -11.95
CA LYS A 62 -2.92 23.82 -11.67
C LYS A 62 -2.79 24.51 -10.32
N ASN A 63 -2.28 23.80 -9.31
CA ASN A 63 -2.19 24.28 -7.94
C ASN A 63 -0.80 24.81 -7.56
N ARG A 64 0.15 24.91 -8.51
CA ARG A 64 1.55 25.35 -8.28
C ARG A 64 1.68 26.64 -7.47
N SER A 65 0.83 27.63 -7.75
CA SER A 65 0.87 28.93 -7.07
C SER A 65 0.38 28.86 -5.63
N ARG A 66 -0.46 27.87 -5.29
CA ARG A 66 -0.96 27.64 -3.93
C ARG A 66 0.07 26.90 -3.09
N TYR A 67 0.75 25.93 -3.70
CA TYR A 67 1.78 25.11 -3.06
C TYR A 67 3.08 25.86 -2.71
N ASN A 68 3.33 27.02 -3.32
CA ASN A 68 4.48 27.88 -3.00
C ASN A 68 4.33 28.68 -1.71
N ALA A 69 3.15 28.67 -1.07
CA ALA A 69 2.88 29.46 0.13
C ALA A 69 3.39 28.82 1.44
N LEU A 70 3.70 27.52 1.43
CA LEU A 70 4.14 26.77 2.61
C LEU A 70 5.52 26.12 2.37
N ASN A 71 6.40 26.19 3.36
CA ASN A 71 7.66 25.46 3.33
C ASN A 71 7.42 23.96 3.50
N LEU A 72 8.14 23.14 2.71
CA LEU A 72 8.00 21.67 2.72
C LEU A 72 8.16 21.06 4.13
N GLY A 73 9.07 21.60 4.95
CA GLY A 73 9.30 21.11 6.32
C GLY A 73 8.11 21.34 7.26
N GLU A 74 7.39 22.46 7.10
CA GLU A 74 6.19 22.77 7.89
C GLU A 74 5.02 21.89 7.45
N GLU A 75 4.90 21.64 6.15
CA GLU A 75 3.86 20.76 5.59
C GLU A 75 4.06 19.31 6.06
N VAL A 76 5.30 18.80 6.12
CA VAL A 76 5.60 17.48 6.70
C VAL A 76 5.22 17.42 8.17
N ARG A 77 5.56 18.45 8.96
CA ARG A 77 5.26 18.47 10.41
C ARG A 77 3.76 18.48 10.67
N LEU A 78 3.00 19.24 9.89
CA LEU A 78 1.55 19.32 9.98
C LEU A 78 0.87 18.05 9.46
N ALA A 79 1.40 17.42 8.41
CA ALA A 79 0.83 16.23 7.80
C ALA A 79 1.17 14.94 8.57
N ARG A 80 2.33 14.85 9.23
CA ARG A 80 2.80 13.65 9.95
C ARG A 80 1.75 13.02 10.88
N PRO A 81 1.08 13.75 11.79
CA PRO A 81 0.07 13.14 12.67
C PRO A 81 -1.16 12.63 11.92
N PHE A 82 -1.50 13.18 10.76
CA PHE A 82 -2.64 12.75 9.95
C PHE A 82 -2.30 11.64 8.96
N ALA A 83 -1.12 11.72 8.33
CA ALA A 83 -0.69 10.79 7.29
C ALA A 83 -0.11 9.49 7.85
N LEU A 84 0.55 9.55 9.02
CA LEU A 84 1.23 8.42 9.65
C LEU A 84 0.89 8.34 11.14
N PRO A 85 -0.37 8.07 11.51
CA PRO A 85 -0.72 7.83 12.90
C PRO A 85 0.08 6.64 13.44
N GLY A 86 0.43 6.65 14.72
CA GLY A 86 1.32 5.64 15.33
C GLY A 86 0.84 4.19 15.12
N VAL A 87 -0.48 3.99 15.02
CA VAL A 87 -1.09 2.69 14.69
C VAL A 87 -0.68 2.22 13.29
N VAL A 88 -0.68 3.10 12.28
CA VAL A 88 -0.26 2.74 10.91
C VAL A 88 1.23 2.39 10.88
N VAL A 89 2.06 3.18 11.56
CA VAL A 89 3.51 2.92 11.65
C VAL A 89 3.78 1.59 12.35
N GLY A 90 3.13 1.33 13.49
CA GLY A 90 3.30 0.07 14.20
C GLY A 90 2.76 -1.13 13.44
N TYR A 91 1.64 -0.98 12.72
CA TYR A 91 1.11 -2.04 11.88
C TYR A 91 2.02 -2.33 10.67
N ALA A 92 2.58 -1.28 10.04
CA ALA A 92 3.57 -1.44 8.99
C ALA A 92 4.83 -2.18 9.50
N ALA A 93 5.26 -1.92 10.72
CA ALA A 93 6.37 -2.66 11.34
C ALA A 93 6.04 -4.16 11.53
N ILE A 94 4.82 -4.49 11.96
CA ILE A 94 4.35 -5.89 12.06
C ILE A 94 4.36 -6.56 10.67
N LEU A 95 3.95 -5.84 9.63
CA LEU A 95 3.95 -6.34 8.26
C LEU A 95 5.39 -6.59 7.74
N LEU A 96 6.32 -5.66 7.98
CA LEU A 96 7.73 -5.87 7.65
C LEU A 96 8.33 -7.06 8.41
N LEU A 97 8.00 -7.20 9.69
CA LEU A 97 8.41 -8.34 10.49
C LEU A 97 7.88 -9.65 9.87
N TYR A 98 6.62 -9.70 9.45
CA TYR A 98 6.06 -10.86 8.75
C TYR A 98 6.84 -11.21 7.47
N ILE A 99 7.19 -10.22 6.64
CA ILE A 99 7.98 -10.44 5.42
C ILE A 99 9.33 -11.09 5.76
N VAL A 100 10.04 -10.55 6.75
CA VAL A 100 11.35 -11.06 7.17
C VAL A 100 11.22 -12.47 7.77
N LEU A 101 10.24 -12.70 8.63
CA LEU A 101 10.00 -14.00 9.28
C LEU A 101 9.56 -15.08 8.30
N THR A 102 8.95 -14.71 7.18
CA THR A 102 8.49 -15.68 6.17
C THR A 102 9.65 -16.44 5.52
N SER A 103 10.85 -15.83 5.43
CA SER A 103 12.04 -16.49 4.90
C SER A 103 12.49 -17.71 5.74
N PRO A 104 12.76 -17.58 7.06
CA PRO A 104 13.17 -18.72 7.89
C PRO A 104 12.02 -19.60 8.40
N LEU A 105 10.83 -19.05 8.68
CA LEU A 105 9.74 -19.80 9.30
C LEU A 105 8.80 -20.44 8.27
N HIS A 106 8.88 -20.05 6.99
CA HIS A 106 7.90 -20.40 5.97
C HIS A 106 6.49 -19.84 6.26
N PHE A 107 5.59 -19.99 5.28
CA PHE A 107 4.29 -19.32 5.23
C PHE A 107 3.38 -19.58 6.44
N LEU A 108 3.24 -20.83 6.88
CA LEU A 108 2.25 -21.21 7.90
C LEU A 108 2.51 -20.54 9.27
N PRO A 109 3.66 -20.78 9.93
CA PRO A 109 3.93 -20.18 11.23
C PRO A 109 4.14 -18.66 11.13
N SER A 110 4.70 -18.13 10.04
CA SER A 110 4.82 -16.66 9.87
C SER A 110 3.44 -16.00 9.77
N SER A 111 2.53 -16.56 8.99
CA SER A 111 1.16 -16.04 8.82
C SER A 111 0.34 -16.15 10.10
N TYR A 112 0.50 -17.24 10.86
CA TYR A 112 -0.16 -17.40 12.15
C TYR A 112 0.28 -16.32 13.14
N LEU A 113 1.59 -16.13 13.30
CA LEU A 113 2.16 -15.10 14.17
C LEU A 113 1.75 -13.70 13.72
N PHE A 114 1.73 -13.45 12.40
CA PHE A 114 1.25 -12.20 11.83
C PHE A 114 -0.21 -11.93 12.16
N LEU A 115 -1.10 -12.92 12.01
CA LEU A 115 -2.53 -12.79 12.32
C LEU A 115 -2.75 -12.52 13.81
N VAL A 116 -2.14 -13.32 14.69
CA VAL A 116 -2.24 -13.13 16.15
C VAL A 116 -1.70 -11.76 16.53
N GLY A 117 -0.49 -11.40 16.07
CA GLY A 117 0.13 -10.10 16.33
C GLY A 117 -0.72 -8.94 15.83
N SER A 118 -1.30 -9.06 14.64
CA SER A 118 -2.22 -8.07 14.07
C SER A 118 -3.46 -7.87 14.92
N PHE A 119 -4.12 -8.96 15.35
CA PHE A 119 -5.33 -8.87 16.18
C PHE A 119 -5.06 -8.25 17.55
N LEU A 120 -3.91 -8.57 18.16
CA LEU A 120 -3.51 -7.99 19.45
C LEU A 120 -3.14 -6.51 19.33
N PHE A 121 -2.35 -6.16 18.32
CA PHE A 121 -1.89 -4.79 18.11
C PHE A 121 -3.04 -3.84 17.74
N LEU A 122 -3.94 -4.28 16.85
CA LEU A 122 -5.11 -3.50 16.44
C LEU A 122 -6.26 -3.56 17.45
N LYS A 123 -6.09 -4.27 18.57
CA LYS A 123 -7.14 -4.52 19.57
C LYS A 123 -8.42 -5.12 18.97
N GLY A 124 -8.30 -5.86 17.88
CA GLY A 124 -9.44 -6.45 17.15
C GLY A 124 -10.09 -7.61 17.91
N ALA A 125 -9.37 -8.26 18.83
CA ALA A 125 -9.88 -9.34 19.66
C ALA A 125 -9.17 -9.45 21.01
N THR A 126 -9.81 -10.11 21.98
CA THR A 126 -9.16 -10.47 23.25
C THR A 126 -8.14 -11.57 23.04
N LEU A 127 -7.08 -11.60 23.86
CA LEU A 127 -5.96 -12.54 23.73
C LEU A 127 -6.43 -13.99 23.53
N LYS A 128 -7.43 -14.43 24.30
CA LYS A 128 -8.00 -15.80 24.20
C LYS A 128 -8.73 -16.09 22.88
N LYS A 129 -9.36 -15.07 22.27
CA LYS A 129 -10.09 -15.20 21.00
C LYS A 129 -9.15 -15.11 19.80
N SER A 130 -8.05 -14.36 19.92
CA SER A 130 -7.10 -14.15 18.81
C SER A 130 -6.47 -15.44 18.29
N PHE A 131 -6.05 -16.35 19.18
CA PHE A 131 -5.42 -17.63 18.78
C PHE A 131 -6.36 -18.52 17.93
N PRO A 132 -7.57 -18.89 18.39
CA PRO A 132 -8.45 -19.75 17.59
C PRO A 132 -8.94 -19.08 16.31
N ILE A 133 -9.19 -17.77 16.33
CA ILE A 133 -9.61 -17.02 15.12
C ILE A 133 -8.48 -16.99 14.09
N ALA A 134 -7.24 -16.75 14.52
CA ALA A 134 -6.07 -16.78 13.63
C ALA A 134 -5.85 -18.18 13.06
N ALA A 135 -5.99 -19.23 13.87
CA ALA A 135 -5.84 -20.61 13.42
C ALA A 135 -6.91 -20.99 12.40
N LEU A 136 -8.17 -20.64 12.66
CA LEU A 136 -9.28 -20.88 11.74
C LEU A 136 -9.10 -20.11 10.43
N THR A 137 -8.76 -18.83 10.50
CA THR A 137 -8.52 -17.99 9.32
C THR A 137 -7.38 -18.56 8.48
N LEU A 138 -6.28 -18.95 9.12
CA LEU A 138 -5.14 -19.56 8.43
C LEU A 138 -5.50 -20.92 7.81
N ALA A 139 -6.29 -21.74 8.49
CA ALA A 139 -6.77 -23.01 7.95
C ALA A 139 -7.63 -22.80 6.69
N VAL A 140 -8.55 -21.83 6.71
CA VAL A 140 -9.35 -21.46 5.53
C VAL A 140 -8.45 -20.98 4.39
N ILE A 141 -7.52 -20.06 4.67
CA ILE A 141 -6.55 -19.57 3.68
C ILE A 141 -5.76 -20.74 3.09
N TYR A 142 -5.25 -21.65 3.92
CA TYR A 142 -4.48 -22.81 3.48
C TYR A 142 -5.30 -23.72 2.54
N VAL A 143 -6.57 -24.00 2.88
CA VAL A 143 -7.47 -24.78 2.02
C VAL A 143 -7.71 -24.06 0.70
N LEU A 144 -7.93 -22.75 0.71
CA LEU A 144 -8.11 -21.96 -0.52
C LEU A 144 -6.84 -22.02 -1.39
N PHE A 145 -5.65 -21.91 -0.80
CA PHE A 145 -4.39 -22.08 -1.52
C PHE A 145 -4.23 -23.48 -2.12
N GLN A 146 -4.58 -24.52 -1.37
CA GLN A 146 -4.51 -25.90 -1.83
C GLN A 146 -5.58 -26.27 -2.87
N THR A 147 -6.71 -25.56 -2.93
CA THR A 147 -7.84 -25.92 -3.80
C THR A 147 -7.92 -25.03 -5.02
N ILE A 148 -7.90 -23.72 -4.81
CA ILE A 148 -8.08 -22.71 -5.87
C ILE A 148 -6.74 -22.34 -6.50
N PHE A 149 -5.70 -22.17 -5.68
CA PHE A 149 -4.37 -21.75 -6.13
C PHE A 149 -3.40 -22.91 -6.30
N LYS A 150 -3.88 -24.13 -6.56
CA LYS A 150 -3.04 -25.18 -7.11
C LYS A 150 -2.49 -24.67 -8.43
N VAL A 151 -1.28 -24.11 -8.36
CA VAL A 151 -0.47 -23.80 -9.52
C VAL A 151 -0.33 -25.13 -10.24
N ILE A 152 -1.07 -25.27 -11.32
CA ILE A 152 -0.76 -26.22 -12.36
C ILE A 152 0.61 -25.76 -12.84
N LEU A 153 1.66 -26.34 -12.26
CA LEU A 153 3.00 -26.29 -12.79
C LEU A 153 2.96 -27.12 -14.08
N TRP A 154 2.75 -26.46 -15.21
CA TRP A 154 3.18 -27.00 -16.51
C TRP A 154 4.57 -26.44 -16.83
#